data_AF-A0A919SLK5-F1
#
_entry.id   AF-A0A919SLK5-F1
#
_cell.length_a   1.000
_cell.length_b   1.000
_cell.length_c   1.000
_cell.angle_alpha   90.00
_cell.angle_beta   90.00
_cell.angle_gamma   90.00
#
_symmetry.space_group_name_H-M   'P 1'
#
loop_
_entity.id
_entity.type
_entity.pdbx_description
1 polymer ?
#
loop_
_entity_poly.entity_id
_entity_poly.type
_entity_poly.pdbx_seq_one_letter_code
_entity_poly.pdbx_strand_id
1 'polypeptide(L)'
;MEPVMNTLTEQGAELLIAGSALTPSRPGFVGAEVDLLLSQPGLPAPLADTLTGGQARLRHGFLAARSARVAVVSGPPSPGLDTAVDRMTEDLPMPVPLFSGHGISVLSEASDGGFSSATDGTAGVRVSLEAGVEEDGLFGLRRRWTLAHALAPVLAAAFANSPLRDGRPTGWKSARQANRQLIRPTADPRSDWAALVLDAPVAGGGRTLREWTRAGTGPLVADLRPHLATVRPPVAARGHLEIDVADRQPGAGWRVPVAVIAALLDEPRAAVQALNLTEPLRGLPGLWERAAREGLGDPVLARAARGLFVSAYEGLARQGVSRELRDAVAAFTDRYVMRGRCPADDVLDRAVVS
;
A
#
# COMPACT_ATOMS: atom_id res chain seq x y z
N MET A 1 -13.28 -32.73 -31.17
CA MET A 1 -14.01 -31.51 -30.78
C MET A 1 -13.25 -30.96 -29.59
N GLU A 2 -12.25 -30.11 -29.84
CA GLU A 2 -11.52 -29.44 -28.76
C GLU A 2 -12.53 -28.60 -27.96
N PRO A 3 -12.43 -28.55 -26.62
CA PRO A 3 -13.26 -27.65 -25.85
C PRO A 3 -12.96 -26.23 -26.35
N VAL A 4 -14.00 -25.52 -26.80
CA VAL A 4 -13.92 -24.08 -27.07
C VAL A 4 -13.57 -23.44 -25.74
N MET A 5 -12.27 -23.24 -25.51
CA MET A 5 -11.75 -22.49 -24.38
C MET A 5 -12.20 -21.06 -24.60
N ASN A 6 -13.31 -20.68 -23.97
CA ASN A 6 -13.95 -19.38 -24.15
C ASN A 6 -12.94 -18.26 -23.93
N THR A 7 -12.45 -17.71 -25.03
CA THR A 7 -11.58 -16.54 -25.03
C THR A 7 -12.33 -15.37 -24.42
N LEU A 8 -11.67 -14.69 -23.49
CA LEU A 8 -12.21 -13.57 -22.77
C LEU A 8 -12.16 -12.32 -23.63
N THR A 9 -13.33 -11.78 -23.97
CA THR A 9 -13.45 -10.49 -24.66
C THR A 9 -13.11 -9.33 -23.71
N GLU A 10 -12.81 -8.16 -24.26
CA GLU A 10 -12.57 -6.94 -23.46
C GLU A 10 -13.76 -6.61 -22.56
N GLN A 11 -14.98 -6.64 -23.11
CA GLN A 11 -16.21 -6.39 -22.35
C GLN A 11 -16.43 -7.46 -21.25
N GLY A 12 -16.12 -8.73 -21.54
CA GLY A 12 -16.19 -9.79 -20.55
C GLY A 12 -15.19 -9.59 -19.41
N ALA A 13 -13.95 -9.18 -19.74
CA ALA A 13 -12.93 -8.85 -18.75
C ALA A 13 -13.37 -7.66 -17.88
N GLU A 14 -13.87 -6.58 -18.50
CA GLU A 14 -14.37 -5.40 -17.81
C GLU A 14 -15.45 -5.74 -16.79
N LEU A 15 -16.47 -6.50 -17.18
CA LEU A 15 -17.56 -6.91 -16.30
C LEU A 15 -17.07 -7.76 -15.12
N LEU A 16 -16.16 -8.71 -15.35
CA LEU A 16 -15.61 -9.56 -14.29
C LEU A 16 -14.73 -8.78 -13.31
N ILE A 17 -13.91 -7.85 -13.81
CA ILE A 17 -13.06 -7.00 -12.99
C ILE A 17 -13.91 -6.03 -12.18
N ALA A 18 -14.84 -5.31 -12.81
CA ALA A 18 -15.74 -4.36 -12.15
C ALA A 18 -16.62 -5.04 -11.09
N GLY A 19 -17.16 -6.22 -11.40
CA GLY A 19 -18.04 -6.98 -10.51
C GLY A 19 -17.36 -7.52 -9.25
N SER A 20 -16.03 -7.69 -9.28
CA SER A 20 -15.23 -8.16 -8.13
C SER A 20 -14.43 -7.05 -7.45
N ALA A 21 -14.50 -5.81 -7.97
CA ALA A 21 -13.67 -4.69 -7.52
C ALA A 21 -13.94 -4.29 -6.05
N LEU A 22 -15.20 -4.08 -5.68
CA LEU A 22 -15.58 -3.57 -4.35
C LEU A 22 -16.86 -4.25 -3.87
N THR A 23 -16.79 -4.86 -2.69
CA THR A 23 -17.93 -5.40 -1.95
C THR A 23 -18.43 -4.33 -0.98
N PRO A 24 -19.64 -3.78 -1.17
CA PRO A 24 -20.17 -2.75 -0.29
C PRO A 24 -20.32 -3.27 1.14
N SER A 25 -19.78 -2.52 2.08
CA SER A 25 -19.89 -2.81 3.51
C SER A 25 -19.65 -1.53 4.31
N ARG A 26 -20.28 -1.43 5.48
CA ARG A 26 -20.01 -0.33 6.41
C ARG A 26 -18.57 -0.47 6.95
N PRO A 27 -17.82 0.64 7.04
CA PRO A 27 -16.50 0.62 7.68
C PRO A 27 -16.55 0.15 9.12
N GLY A 28 -15.56 -0.65 9.51
CA GLY A 28 -15.45 -1.17 10.88
C GLY A 28 -14.34 -2.19 11.07
N PHE A 29 -13.78 -2.74 9.99
CA PHE A 29 -12.67 -3.67 10.01
C PHE A 29 -11.42 -3.06 9.37
N VAL A 30 -10.28 -3.35 9.98
CA VAL A 30 -8.97 -2.94 9.49
C VAL A 30 -8.14 -4.19 9.24
N GLY A 31 -7.56 -4.28 8.05
CA GLY A 31 -6.51 -5.23 7.71
C GLY A 31 -5.20 -4.50 7.46
N ALA A 32 -4.08 -5.18 7.69
CA ALA A 32 -2.76 -4.64 7.39
C ALA A 32 -1.82 -5.73 6.87
N GLU A 33 -0.98 -5.35 5.91
CA GLU A 33 0.17 -6.12 5.47
C GLU A 33 1.44 -5.33 5.72
N VAL A 34 2.47 -5.99 6.26
CA VAL A 34 3.79 -5.39 6.44
C VAL A 34 4.82 -6.24 5.71
N ASP A 35 5.54 -5.59 4.81
CA ASP A 35 6.62 -6.22 4.07
C ASP A 35 7.89 -6.31 4.95
N LEU A 36 8.54 -7.46 4.88
CA LEU A 36 9.83 -7.75 5.47
C LEU A 36 10.84 -7.86 4.32
N LEU A 37 11.70 -6.85 4.19
CA LEU A 37 12.78 -6.85 3.20
C LEU A 37 13.90 -7.75 3.70
N LEU A 38 14.25 -8.77 2.93
CA LEU A 38 15.31 -9.72 3.26
C LEU A 38 16.65 -9.20 2.74
N SER A 39 17.70 -9.38 3.53
CA SER A 39 19.08 -8.95 3.22
C SER A 39 19.69 -9.60 1.97
N GLN A 40 19.18 -10.76 1.57
CA GLN A 40 19.62 -11.49 0.39
C GLN A 40 18.42 -12.14 -0.32
N PRO A 41 18.48 -12.27 -1.65
CA PRO A 41 17.45 -12.96 -2.42
C PRO A 41 17.51 -14.47 -2.21
N GLY A 42 16.36 -15.10 -2.34
CA GLY A 42 16.22 -16.55 -2.25
C GLY A 42 15.77 -16.95 -0.85
N LEU A 43 14.48 -17.21 -0.71
CA LEU A 43 14.00 -17.95 0.45
C LEU A 43 14.69 -19.34 0.44
N PRO A 44 15.08 -19.87 1.61
CA PRO A 44 15.62 -21.22 1.70
C PRO A 44 14.66 -22.20 1.03
N ALA A 45 15.16 -23.20 0.31
CA ALA A 45 14.33 -24.15 -0.44
C ALA A 45 13.11 -24.71 0.35
N PRO A 46 13.21 -25.03 1.66
CA PRO A 46 12.05 -25.45 2.45
C PRO A 46 10.91 -24.41 2.56
N LEU A 47 11.25 -23.13 2.45
CA LEU A 47 10.35 -21.98 2.57
C LEU A 47 9.92 -21.43 1.20
N ALA A 48 10.76 -21.57 0.17
CA ALA A 48 10.51 -21.02 -1.15
C ALA A 48 9.22 -21.58 -1.76
N ASP A 49 9.05 -22.90 -1.79
CA ASP A 49 7.87 -23.54 -2.38
C ASP A 49 6.60 -23.20 -1.58
N THR A 50 6.70 -23.22 -0.25
CA THR A 50 5.59 -22.93 0.66
C THR A 50 5.10 -21.48 0.58
N LEU A 51 6.01 -20.51 0.43
CA LEU A 51 5.69 -19.08 0.52
C LEU A 51 5.55 -18.39 -0.84
N THR A 52 6.17 -18.90 -1.90
CA THR A 52 6.10 -18.29 -3.25
C THR A 52 4.84 -18.74 -4.00
N GLY A 53 4.33 -19.94 -3.70
CA GLY A 53 3.08 -20.49 -4.25
C GLY A 53 1.93 -20.62 -3.25
N GLY A 54 2.15 -20.24 -1.97
CA GLY A 54 1.22 -20.46 -0.88
C GLY A 54 1.38 -19.47 0.27
N GLN A 55 0.84 -19.83 1.43
CA GLN A 55 0.89 -19.03 2.64
C GLN A 55 1.06 -19.95 3.87
N ALA A 56 1.88 -19.53 4.82
CA ALA A 56 2.03 -20.20 6.11
C ALA A 56 1.17 -19.48 7.16
N ARG A 57 0.43 -20.24 7.96
CA ARG A 57 -0.43 -19.68 9.01
C ARG A 57 0.42 -19.17 10.18
N LEU A 58 0.14 -17.96 10.64
CA LEU A 58 0.66 -17.37 11.88
C LEU A 58 -0.39 -17.47 12.99
N ARG A 59 -0.22 -16.76 14.11
CA ARG A 59 -1.17 -16.81 15.22
C ARG A 59 -2.54 -16.29 14.79
N HIS A 60 -2.57 -15.18 14.04
CA HIS A 60 -3.82 -14.59 13.54
C HIS A 60 -3.94 -14.61 12.03
N GLY A 61 -2.85 -14.32 11.34
CA GLY A 61 -2.80 -14.10 9.92
C GLY A 61 -1.91 -15.10 9.19
N PHE A 62 -1.18 -14.58 8.21
CA PHE A 62 -0.38 -15.40 7.30
C PHE A 62 0.97 -14.76 7.00
N LEU A 63 1.95 -15.62 6.74
CA LEU A 63 3.23 -15.30 6.13
C LEU A 63 3.19 -15.78 4.68
N ALA A 64 3.55 -14.91 3.74
CA ALA A 64 3.73 -15.24 2.32
C ALA A 64 5.00 -14.59 1.76
N ALA A 65 5.37 -14.94 0.54
CA ALA A 65 6.44 -14.27 -0.20
C ALA A 65 5.86 -13.53 -1.40
N ARG A 66 6.28 -12.27 -1.59
CA ARG A 66 5.93 -11.50 -2.77
C ARG A 66 7.00 -11.57 -3.86
N SER A 67 8.25 -11.70 -3.44
CA SER A 67 9.39 -11.92 -4.30
C SER A 67 10.46 -12.69 -3.53
N ALA A 68 11.55 -13.05 -4.21
CA ALA A 68 12.71 -13.67 -3.58
C ALA A 68 13.33 -12.84 -2.44
N ARG A 69 13.05 -11.53 -2.37
CA ARG A 69 13.57 -10.61 -1.33
C ARG A 69 12.50 -10.03 -0.39
N VAL A 70 11.22 -10.28 -0.63
CA VAL A 70 10.15 -9.65 0.15
C VAL A 70 9.22 -10.72 0.70
N ALA A 71 9.32 -10.96 1.99
CA ALA A 71 8.30 -11.68 2.75
C ALA A 71 7.22 -10.71 3.22
N VAL A 72 6.01 -11.22 3.47
CA VAL A 72 4.83 -10.40 3.81
C VAL A 72 4.14 -11.05 4.98
N VAL A 73 3.98 -10.29 6.06
CA VAL A 73 3.07 -10.66 7.14
C VAL A 73 1.75 -9.95 6.89
N SER A 74 0.69 -10.72 6.74
CA SER A 74 -0.68 -10.23 6.51
C SER A 74 -1.55 -10.57 7.70
N GLY A 75 -2.14 -9.55 8.33
CA GLY A 75 -3.14 -9.73 9.37
C GLY A 75 -4.53 -9.98 8.79
N PRO A 76 -5.41 -10.68 9.52
CA PRO A 76 -6.80 -10.84 9.09
C PRO A 76 -7.56 -9.50 9.23
N PRO A 77 -8.67 -9.32 8.49
CA PRO A 77 -9.62 -8.25 8.79
C PRO A 77 -10.03 -8.31 10.26
N SER A 78 -9.80 -7.22 10.99
CA SER A 78 -9.98 -7.18 12.44
C SER A 78 -10.97 -6.09 12.83
N PRO A 79 -11.89 -6.36 13.79
CA PRO A 79 -12.89 -5.38 14.19
C PRO A 79 -12.23 -4.22 14.93
N GLY A 80 -12.07 -3.10 14.24
CA GLY A 80 -11.40 -1.91 14.77
C GLY A 80 -9.87 -1.95 14.72
N LEU A 81 -9.31 -0.76 14.87
CA LEU A 81 -7.89 -0.48 14.69
C LEU A 81 -7.00 -1.12 15.76
N ASP A 82 -7.36 -1.05 17.05
CA ASP A 82 -6.53 -1.62 18.12
C ASP A 82 -6.39 -3.14 17.96
N THR A 83 -7.49 -3.85 17.66
CA THR A 83 -7.43 -5.30 17.40
C THR A 83 -6.57 -5.66 16.19
N ALA A 84 -6.63 -4.87 15.11
CA ALA A 84 -5.75 -5.05 13.96
C ALA A 84 -4.27 -4.88 14.34
N VAL A 85 -3.96 -3.84 15.11
CA VAL A 85 -2.59 -3.53 15.54
C VAL A 85 -2.06 -4.57 16.53
N ASP A 86 -2.86 -5.02 17.48
CA ASP A 86 -2.46 -6.04 18.46
C ASP A 86 -2.12 -7.37 17.77
N ARG A 87 -3.01 -7.83 16.88
CA ARG A 87 -2.79 -9.08 16.13
C ARG A 87 -1.52 -9.03 15.29
N MET A 88 -1.30 -7.93 14.59
CA MET A 88 -0.09 -7.72 13.80
C MET A 88 1.16 -7.58 14.67
N THR A 89 1.05 -6.97 15.87
CA THR A 89 2.16 -6.87 16.83
C THR A 89 2.60 -8.26 17.31
N GLU A 90 1.67 -9.20 17.46
CA GLU A 90 1.98 -10.58 17.83
C GLU A 90 2.55 -11.40 16.64
N ASP A 91 2.03 -11.21 15.43
CA ASP A 91 2.43 -11.99 14.24
C ASP A 91 3.75 -11.51 13.62
N LEU A 92 3.99 -10.20 13.55
CA LEU A 92 5.12 -9.62 12.79
C LEU A 92 6.51 -10.09 13.23
N PRO A 93 6.80 -10.33 14.53
CA PRO A 93 8.09 -10.86 14.98
C PRO A 93 8.25 -12.37 14.71
N MET A 94 7.17 -13.13 14.51
CA MET A 94 7.22 -14.60 14.43
C MET A 94 8.13 -15.15 13.31
N PRO A 95 8.18 -14.56 12.10
CA PRO A 95 9.07 -15.06 11.03
C PRO A 95 10.55 -14.76 11.27
N VAL A 96 10.90 -13.83 12.16
CA VAL A 96 12.29 -13.35 12.31
C VAL A 96 13.25 -14.47 12.75
N PRO A 97 12.96 -15.30 13.78
CA PRO A 97 13.82 -16.42 14.14
C PRO A 97 13.96 -17.45 13.03
N LEU A 98 12.91 -17.66 12.23
CA LEU A 98 12.92 -18.58 11.10
C LEU A 98 13.90 -18.12 10.02
N PHE A 99 13.89 -16.83 9.65
CA PHE A 99 14.84 -16.28 8.69
C PHE A 99 16.28 -16.30 9.23
N SER A 100 16.46 -15.87 10.49
CA SER A 100 17.78 -15.87 11.15
C SER A 100 18.39 -17.27 11.24
N GLY A 101 17.57 -18.31 11.49
CA GLY A 101 18.03 -19.71 11.48
C GLY A 101 18.58 -20.19 10.14
N HIS A 102 18.28 -19.48 9.05
CA HIS A 102 18.80 -19.74 7.71
C HIS A 102 19.82 -18.67 7.26
N GLY A 103 20.34 -17.85 8.19
CA GLY A 103 21.32 -16.80 7.88
C GLY A 103 20.75 -15.61 7.10
N ILE A 104 19.42 -15.43 7.07
CA ILE A 104 18.76 -14.32 6.40
C ILE A 104 18.29 -13.32 7.45
N SER A 105 18.82 -12.09 7.40
CA SER A 105 18.33 -10.99 8.23
C SER A 105 17.22 -10.20 7.53
N VAL A 106 16.30 -9.66 8.32
CA VAL A 106 15.30 -8.69 7.85
C VAL A 106 15.87 -7.29 8.03
N LEU A 107 15.92 -6.52 6.94
CA LEU A 107 16.40 -5.15 6.96
C LEU A 107 15.38 -4.25 7.68
N SER A 108 15.89 -3.39 8.56
CA SER A 108 15.11 -2.40 9.30
C SER A 108 14.67 -1.22 8.44
N GLU A 109 15.37 -1.00 7.33
CA GLU A 109 15.17 0.09 6.38
C GLU A 109 14.75 -0.50 5.03
N ALA A 110 13.98 0.25 4.24
CA ALA A 110 13.52 -0.19 2.92
C ALA A 110 14.61 -0.03 1.84
N SER A 111 15.89 -0.15 2.22
CA SER A 111 17.03 -0.03 1.31
C SER A 111 18.12 -1.04 1.65
N ASP A 112 18.64 -1.69 0.61
CA ASP A 112 19.69 -2.70 0.71
C ASP A 112 21.03 -2.07 1.12
N GLY A 113 21.55 -2.53 2.25
CA GLY A 113 22.95 -2.36 2.64
C GLY A 113 23.72 -3.64 2.32
N GLY A 114 24.59 -3.59 1.31
CA GLY A 114 25.60 -4.61 1.05
C GLY A 114 25.17 -5.80 0.17
N PHE A 115 26.01 -6.06 -0.84
CA PHE A 115 26.02 -7.18 -1.80
C PHE A 115 25.10 -7.08 -3.04
N SER A 116 25.77 -7.01 -4.19
CA SER A 116 25.27 -6.96 -5.57
C SER A 116 24.45 -8.21 -5.95
N SER A 117 23.21 -8.02 -6.45
CA SER A 117 22.77 -8.51 -7.77
C SER A 117 21.27 -8.25 -8.02
N ALA A 118 20.98 -7.81 -9.26
CA ALA A 118 19.81 -7.98 -10.16
C ALA A 118 18.35 -8.20 -9.67
N THR A 119 18.01 -8.17 -8.38
CA THR A 119 16.61 -8.25 -7.92
C THR A 119 16.32 -7.11 -6.94
N ASP A 120 15.91 -5.97 -7.49
CA ASP A 120 15.44 -4.81 -6.72
C ASP A 120 14.25 -5.21 -5.81
N GLY A 121 14.33 -4.91 -4.52
CA GLY A 121 13.23 -5.14 -3.57
C GLY A 121 12.90 -3.86 -2.78
N THR A 122 11.67 -3.39 -2.85
CA THR A 122 11.16 -2.33 -1.96
C THR A 122 10.09 -2.90 -1.04
N ALA A 123 10.11 -2.52 0.24
CA ALA A 123 9.13 -2.95 1.24
C ALA A 123 8.18 -1.80 1.63
N GLY A 124 6.92 -2.14 1.90
CA GLY A 124 5.87 -1.20 2.30
C GLY A 124 5.03 -1.64 3.49
N VAL A 125 4.08 -0.77 3.83
CA VAL A 125 2.93 -1.11 4.69
C VAL A 125 1.67 -0.90 3.86
N ARG A 126 0.79 -1.90 3.84
CA ARG A 126 -0.49 -1.84 3.15
C ARG A 126 -1.64 -1.89 4.15
N VAL A 127 -2.69 -1.14 3.88
CA VAL A 127 -3.88 -1.06 4.72
C VAL A 127 -5.10 -1.46 3.89
N SER A 128 -5.90 -2.37 4.42
CA SER A 128 -7.14 -2.84 3.81
C SER A 128 -8.31 -2.40 4.67
N LEU A 129 -9.27 -1.70 4.08
CA LEU A 129 -10.47 -1.17 4.74
C LEU A 129 -11.71 -1.56 3.94
N GLU A 130 -12.89 -1.57 4.55
CA GLU A 130 -14.11 -1.76 3.76
C GLU A 130 -14.30 -0.67 2.71
N ALA A 131 -14.93 -1.05 1.60
CA ALA A 131 -15.17 -0.16 0.48
C ALA A 131 -16.07 1.04 0.82
N GLY A 132 -16.97 0.87 1.79
CA GLY A 132 -18.11 1.76 2.01
C GLY A 132 -19.42 1.16 1.51
N VAL A 133 -20.51 1.90 1.71
CA VAL A 133 -21.86 1.50 1.28
C VAL A 133 -22.19 2.07 -0.11
N GLU A 134 -23.15 1.48 -0.82
CA GLU A 134 -23.55 1.97 -2.16
C GLU A 134 -24.20 3.35 -2.11
N GLU A 135 -24.92 3.63 -1.02
CA GLU A 135 -25.59 4.90 -0.81
C GLU A 135 -24.59 6.05 -0.69
N ASP A 136 -24.99 7.22 -1.20
CA ASP A 136 -24.24 8.44 -0.96
C ASP A 136 -24.22 8.79 0.54
N GLY A 137 -23.17 9.51 0.96
CA GLY A 137 -23.03 9.95 2.34
C GLY A 137 -21.59 9.84 2.84
N LEU A 138 -21.42 9.93 4.16
CA LEU A 138 -20.10 9.93 4.80
C LEU A 138 -19.34 8.61 4.58
N PHE A 139 -20.06 7.49 4.49
CA PHE A 139 -19.50 6.17 4.23
C PHE A 139 -19.71 5.69 2.78
N GLY A 140 -20.18 6.56 1.88
CA GLY A 140 -20.46 6.19 0.51
C GLY A 140 -19.20 5.74 -0.22
N LEU A 141 -19.30 4.64 -0.95
CA LEU A 141 -18.20 3.98 -1.64
C LEU A 141 -17.48 4.92 -2.63
N ARG A 142 -18.24 5.69 -3.43
CA ARG A 142 -17.69 6.71 -4.35
C ARG A 142 -16.86 7.77 -3.63
N ARG A 143 -17.35 8.25 -2.49
CA ARG A 143 -16.66 9.25 -1.67
C ARG A 143 -15.36 8.71 -1.10
N ARG A 144 -15.38 7.48 -0.58
CA ARG A 144 -14.20 6.82 -0.02
C ARG A 144 -13.13 6.54 -1.08
N TRP A 145 -13.53 6.09 -2.26
CA TRP A 145 -12.63 5.92 -3.40
C TRP A 145 -11.94 7.23 -3.81
N THR A 146 -12.72 8.31 -3.92
CA THR A 146 -12.21 9.65 -4.23
C THR A 146 -11.25 10.14 -3.15
N LEU A 147 -11.63 10.02 -1.87
CA LEU A 147 -10.81 10.43 -0.74
C LEU A 147 -9.49 9.63 -0.67
N ALA A 148 -9.52 8.32 -0.91
CA ALA A 148 -8.33 7.48 -0.93
C ALA A 148 -7.29 7.99 -1.94
N HIS A 149 -7.72 8.32 -3.16
CA HIS A 149 -6.83 8.87 -4.17
C HIS A 149 -6.37 10.30 -3.86
N ALA A 150 -7.22 11.13 -3.26
CA ALA A 150 -6.85 12.48 -2.84
C ALA A 150 -5.80 12.47 -1.70
N LEU A 151 -5.90 11.51 -0.79
CA LEU A 151 -4.94 11.29 0.30
C LEU A 151 -3.61 10.72 -0.18
N ALA A 152 -3.64 9.88 -1.22
CA ALA A 152 -2.50 9.04 -1.59
C ALA A 152 -1.17 9.80 -1.75
N PRO A 153 -1.08 10.94 -2.46
CA PRO A 153 0.17 11.68 -2.61
C PRO A 153 0.71 12.20 -1.27
N VAL A 154 -0.17 12.72 -0.40
CA VAL A 154 0.24 13.29 0.89
C VAL A 154 0.76 12.19 1.82
N LEU A 155 0.09 11.04 1.84
CA LEU A 155 0.50 9.90 2.65
C LEU A 155 1.79 9.26 2.12
N ALA A 156 1.95 9.14 0.80
CA ALA A 156 3.20 8.67 0.19
C ALA A 156 4.38 9.59 0.56
N ALA A 157 4.16 10.90 0.53
CA ALA A 157 5.17 11.88 0.94
C ALA A 157 5.51 11.81 2.43
N ALA A 158 4.50 11.69 3.30
CA ALA A 158 4.68 11.62 4.75
C ALA A 158 5.38 10.33 5.22
N PHE A 159 5.09 9.20 4.55
CA PHE A 159 5.62 7.88 4.90
C PHE A 159 6.77 7.41 4.01
N ALA A 160 7.37 8.30 3.20
CA ALA A 160 8.52 7.97 2.37
C ALA A 160 9.71 7.51 3.22
N ASN A 161 10.29 6.35 2.89
CA ASN A 161 11.39 5.72 3.62
C ASN A 161 12.25 4.77 2.78
N SER A 162 12.33 4.99 1.46
CA SER A 162 13.16 4.19 0.56
C SER A 162 14.08 5.07 -0.31
N PRO A 163 14.95 5.92 0.29
CA PRO A 163 15.73 6.87 -0.48
C PRO A 163 17.01 6.30 -1.09
N LEU A 164 17.48 5.14 -0.64
CA LEU A 164 18.74 4.53 -1.06
C LEU A 164 18.52 3.30 -1.95
N ARG A 165 19.46 3.04 -2.84
CA ARG A 165 19.63 1.80 -3.60
C ARG A 165 21.10 1.42 -3.56
N ASP A 166 21.40 0.18 -3.16
CA ASP A 166 22.79 -0.28 -2.95
C ASP A 166 23.62 0.69 -2.09
N GLY A 167 23.00 1.18 -1.01
CA GLY A 167 23.59 2.18 -0.11
C GLY A 167 23.75 3.59 -0.69
N ARG A 168 23.34 3.87 -1.93
CA ARG A 168 23.49 5.18 -2.58
C ARG A 168 22.15 5.92 -2.71
N PRO A 169 22.10 7.25 -2.52
CA PRO A 169 20.90 8.04 -2.77
C PRO A 169 20.38 7.88 -4.21
N THR A 170 19.08 7.60 -4.33
CA THR A 170 18.41 7.43 -5.63
C THR A 170 17.93 8.74 -6.25
N GLY A 171 17.96 9.83 -5.49
CA GLY A 171 17.31 11.10 -5.85
C GLY A 171 15.80 11.13 -5.55
N TRP A 172 15.26 10.08 -4.92
CA TRP A 172 13.87 10.00 -4.45
C TRP A 172 13.83 9.87 -2.93
N LYS A 173 12.80 10.42 -2.26
CA LYS A 173 12.50 10.04 -0.86
C LYS A 173 11.88 8.64 -0.79
N SER A 174 11.09 8.29 -1.80
CA SER A 174 10.49 6.97 -1.96
C SER A 174 10.73 6.42 -3.37
N ALA A 175 11.79 5.63 -3.53
CA ALA A 175 12.02 4.88 -4.77
C ALA A 175 10.90 3.85 -5.03
N ARG A 176 10.26 3.35 -3.96
CA ARG A 176 9.10 2.44 -4.04
C ARG A 176 7.91 3.04 -4.79
N GLN A 177 7.64 4.33 -4.60
CA GLN A 177 6.48 5.00 -5.20
C GLN A 177 6.80 5.68 -6.54
N ALA A 178 8.08 5.93 -6.84
CA ALA A 178 8.54 6.69 -8.00
C ALA A 178 7.97 6.22 -9.35
N ASN A 179 7.88 4.90 -9.57
CA ASN A 179 7.44 4.31 -10.83
C ASN A 179 5.98 3.85 -10.83
N ARG A 180 5.23 4.13 -9.76
CA ARG A 180 3.81 3.75 -9.67
C ARG A 180 2.95 4.84 -10.26
N GLN A 181 1.80 4.43 -10.78
CA GLN A 181 0.82 5.35 -11.35
C GLN A 181 -0.36 5.49 -10.39
N LEU A 182 -0.71 6.73 -10.08
CA LEU A 182 -1.95 7.07 -9.41
C LEU A 182 -2.95 7.56 -10.45
N ILE A 183 -4.09 6.89 -10.54
CA ILE A 183 -5.16 7.32 -11.46
C ILE A 183 -5.89 8.54 -10.89
N ARG A 184 -6.58 9.25 -11.77
CA ARG A 184 -7.56 10.26 -11.38
C ARG A 184 -8.92 9.58 -11.31
N PRO A 185 -9.56 9.51 -10.13
CA PRO A 185 -10.88 8.91 -10.02
C PRO A 185 -11.90 9.62 -10.91
N THR A 186 -12.78 8.84 -11.53
CA THR A 186 -13.99 9.34 -12.15
C THR A 186 -15.18 9.20 -11.17
N ALA A 187 -16.40 9.24 -11.69
CA ALA A 187 -17.60 9.07 -10.86
C ALA A 187 -17.85 7.60 -10.46
N ASP A 188 -17.29 6.62 -11.18
CA ASP A 188 -17.51 5.19 -10.91
C ASP A 188 -16.22 4.45 -10.55
N PRO A 189 -16.02 4.12 -9.27
CA PRO A 189 -14.86 3.36 -8.78
C PRO A 189 -14.65 2.00 -9.45
N ARG A 190 -15.73 1.33 -9.86
CA ARG A 190 -15.63 0.00 -10.49
C ARG A 190 -15.10 0.13 -11.92
N SER A 191 -15.60 1.10 -12.67
CA SER A 191 -15.08 1.45 -14.00
C SER A 191 -13.64 1.95 -13.93
N ASP A 192 -13.29 2.80 -12.96
CA ASP A 192 -11.92 3.26 -12.72
C ASP A 192 -10.95 2.09 -12.55
N TRP A 193 -11.33 1.13 -11.69
CA TRP A 193 -10.53 -0.06 -11.43
C TRP A 193 -10.42 -0.96 -12.66
N ALA A 194 -11.52 -1.20 -13.37
CA ALA A 194 -11.53 -2.03 -14.57
C ALA A 194 -10.64 -1.43 -15.68
N ALA A 195 -10.73 -0.12 -15.91
CA ALA A 195 -9.87 0.58 -16.86
C ALA A 195 -8.40 0.44 -16.48
N LEU A 196 -8.04 0.70 -15.21
CA LEU A 196 -6.67 0.55 -14.71
C LEU A 196 -6.13 -0.87 -14.95
N VAL A 197 -6.90 -1.90 -14.62
CA VAL A 197 -6.48 -3.30 -14.77
C VAL A 197 -6.35 -3.70 -16.24
N LEU A 198 -7.26 -3.25 -17.10
CA LEU A 198 -7.22 -3.51 -18.54
C LEU A 198 -5.99 -2.88 -19.19
N ASP A 199 -5.63 -1.66 -18.77
CA ASP A 199 -4.48 -0.92 -19.31
C ASP A 199 -3.15 -1.28 -18.63
N ALA A 200 -3.18 -2.14 -17.61
CA ALA A 200 -1.96 -2.66 -16.99
C ALA A 200 -1.25 -3.68 -17.91
N PRO A 201 0.10 -3.68 -17.93
CA PRO A 201 0.88 -4.64 -18.69
C PRO A 201 0.70 -6.06 -18.15
N VAL A 202 0.64 -7.04 -19.05
CA VAL A 202 0.63 -8.46 -18.68
C VAL A 202 2.05 -8.89 -18.33
N ALA A 203 2.23 -9.63 -17.23
CA ALA A 203 3.57 -10.09 -16.82
C ALA A 203 4.26 -10.89 -17.95
N GLY A 204 5.52 -10.53 -18.23
CA GLY A 204 6.33 -11.16 -19.27
C GLY A 204 5.92 -10.82 -20.72
N GLY A 205 4.84 -10.05 -20.92
CA GLY A 205 4.36 -9.65 -22.23
C GLY A 205 4.51 -8.14 -22.45
N GLY A 206 5.03 -7.73 -23.60
CA GLY A 206 5.12 -6.31 -24.00
C GLY A 206 3.78 -5.68 -24.40
N ARG A 207 2.67 -6.13 -23.80
CA ARG A 207 1.29 -5.71 -24.13
C ARG A 207 0.41 -5.59 -22.87
N THR A 208 -0.64 -4.80 -22.96
CA THR A 208 -1.66 -4.68 -21.89
C THR A 208 -2.68 -5.82 -21.94
N LEU A 209 -3.46 -6.00 -20.88
CA LEU A 209 -4.58 -6.95 -20.90
C LEU A 209 -5.61 -6.56 -21.98
N ARG A 210 -5.87 -5.27 -22.18
CA ARG A 210 -6.75 -4.75 -23.22
C ARG A 210 -6.27 -5.10 -24.62
N GLU A 211 -4.97 -5.03 -24.87
CA GLU A 211 -4.39 -5.44 -26.15
C GLU A 211 -4.46 -6.96 -26.33
N TRP A 212 -4.29 -7.72 -25.24
CA TRP A 212 -4.41 -9.17 -25.28
C TRP A 212 -5.83 -9.64 -25.60
N THR A 213 -6.87 -9.03 -25.01
CA THR A 213 -8.28 -9.38 -25.30
C THR A 213 -8.69 -9.12 -26.75
N ARG A 214 -7.95 -8.28 -27.47
CA ARG A 214 -8.16 -7.98 -28.90
C ARG A 214 -7.31 -8.85 -29.84
N ALA A 215 -6.41 -9.68 -29.31
CA ALA A 215 -5.52 -10.54 -30.09
C ALA A 215 -6.21 -11.86 -30.50
N GLY A 216 -5.75 -12.48 -31.58
CA GLY A 216 -6.29 -13.76 -32.07
C GLY A 216 -6.15 -14.95 -31.10
N THR A 217 -5.17 -14.90 -30.19
CA THR A 217 -5.02 -15.82 -29.04
C THR A 217 -5.23 -15.05 -27.74
N GLY A 218 -6.48 -14.61 -27.50
CA GLY A 218 -6.84 -13.81 -26.33
C GLY A 218 -6.73 -14.55 -24.99
N PRO A 219 -6.84 -13.84 -23.86
CA PRO A 219 -6.77 -14.42 -22.53
C PRO A 219 -7.98 -15.31 -22.26
N LEU A 220 -7.85 -16.16 -21.26
CA LEU A 220 -8.92 -16.94 -20.66
C LEU A 220 -9.36 -16.29 -19.35
N VAL A 221 -10.52 -16.66 -18.84
CA VAL A 221 -10.98 -16.23 -17.50
C VAL A 221 -9.97 -16.62 -16.41
N ALA A 222 -9.30 -17.77 -16.57
CA ALA A 222 -8.28 -18.24 -15.63
C ALA A 222 -7.06 -17.29 -15.53
N ASP A 223 -6.79 -16.48 -16.56
CA ASP A 223 -5.66 -15.55 -16.60
C ASP A 223 -5.92 -14.25 -15.80
N LEU A 224 -7.20 -13.93 -15.50
CA LEU A 224 -7.56 -12.70 -14.80
C LEU A 224 -7.02 -12.65 -13.38
N ARG A 225 -7.10 -13.75 -12.62
CA ARG A 225 -6.67 -13.76 -11.22
C ARG A 225 -5.15 -13.55 -11.08
N PRO A 226 -4.29 -14.28 -11.84
CA PRO A 226 -2.87 -13.98 -11.89
C PRO A 226 -2.59 -12.55 -12.35
N HIS A 227 -3.24 -12.07 -13.42
CA HIS A 227 -3.05 -10.71 -13.92
C HIS A 227 -3.38 -9.66 -12.84
N LEU A 228 -4.54 -9.75 -12.22
CA LEU A 228 -4.97 -8.87 -11.14
C LEU A 228 -3.90 -8.82 -10.04
N ALA A 229 -3.30 -9.95 -9.63
CA ALA A 229 -2.29 -9.96 -8.57
C ALA A 229 -1.03 -9.12 -8.91
N THR A 230 -0.72 -8.94 -10.20
CA THR A 230 0.40 -8.12 -10.68
C THR A 230 0.08 -6.61 -10.70
N VAL A 231 -1.19 -6.24 -10.80
CA VAL A 231 -1.64 -4.84 -10.85
C VAL A 231 -1.61 -4.22 -9.47
N ARG A 232 -0.57 -3.44 -9.17
CA ARG A 232 -0.30 -2.91 -7.83
C ARG A 232 -0.24 -1.38 -7.81
N PRO A 233 -1.33 -0.67 -8.13
CA PRO A 233 -1.39 0.79 -7.96
C PRO A 233 -1.42 1.18 -6.48
N PRO A 234 -1.17 2.45 -6.13
CA PRO A 234 -1.18 2.91 -4.74
C PRO A 234 -2.53 2.80 -4.04
N VAL A 235 -3.63 2.82 -4.80
CA VAL A 235 -4.99 2.57 -4.30
C VAL A 235 -5.63 1.51 -5.21
N ALA A 236 -6.16 0.45 -4.62
CA ALA A 236 -6.71 -0.68 -5.37
C ALA A 236 -8.09 -1.12 -4.85
N ALA A 237 -8.83 -1.78 -5.73
CA ALA A 237 -10.14 -2.36 -5.44
C ALA A 237 -10.04 -3.89 -5.50
N ARG A 238 -10.09 -4.55 -4.33
CA ARG A 238 -9.81 -5.99 -4.15
C ARG A 238 -10.96 -6.73 -3.44
N GLY A 239 -12.20 -6.34 -3.74
CA GLY A 239 -13.38 -6.59 -2.91
C GLY A 239 -13.46 -5.68 -1.69
N HIS A 240 -12.37 -4.97 -1.38
CA HIS A 240 -12.21 -3.98 -0.32
C HIS A 240 -11.34 -2.83 -0.86
N LEU A 241 -11.25 -1.74 -0.10
CA LEU A 241 -10.37 -0.62 -0.42
C LEU A 241 -8.98 -0.91 0.12
N GLU A 242 -8.00 -1.02 -0.78
CA GLU A 242 -6.61 -1.30 -0.45
C GLU A 242 -5.74 -0.05 -0.67
N ILE A 243 -5.01 0.39 0.35
CA ILE A 243 -4.14 1.58 0.34
C ILE A 243 -2.69 1.15 0.53
N ASP A 244 -1.86 1.37 -0.47
CA ASP A 244 -0.47 0.92 -0.57
C ASP A 244 0.52 2.07 -0.78
N VAL A 245 0.39 3.13 0.01
CA VAL A 245 1.14 4.39 -0.18
C VAL A 245 2.35 4.53 0.73
N ALA A 246 2.44 3.72 1.80
CA ALA A 246 3.51 3.84 2.79
C ALA A 246 4.69 2.90 2.49
N ASP A 247 5.90 3.42 2.61
CA ASP A 247 7.11 2.59 2.64
C ASP A 247 7.20 1.87 3.99
N ARG A 248 8.06 0.86 4.09
CA ARG A 248 8.33 0.19 5.35
C ARG A 248 8.85 1.21 6.36
N GLN A 249 8.16 1.32 7.49
CA GLN A 249 8.52 2.23 8.57
C GLN A 249 9.52 1.54 9.53
N PRO A 250 10.43 2.28 10.18
CA PRO A 250 11.42 1.69 11.08
C PRO A 250 10.77 1.07 12.33
N GLY A 251 11.25 -0.11 12.74
CA GLY A 251 10.78 -0.82 13.93
C GLY A 251 9.26 -1.00 13.98
N ALA A 252 8.65 -0.59 15.09
CA ALA A 252 7.20 -0.62 15.32
C ALA A 252 6.45 0.56 14.67
N GLY A 253 7.11 1.37 13.84
CA GLY A 253 6.51 2.53 13.16
C GLY A 253 5.44 2.16 12.13
N TRP A 254 5.34 0.90 11.72
CA TRP A 254 4.30 0.41 10.78
C TRP A 254 2.88 0.65 11.31
N ARG A 255 2.70 0.78 12.62
CA ARG A 255 1.41 1.08 13.26
C ARG A 255 0.86 2.46 12.88
N VAL A 256 1.75 3.42 12.61
CA VAL A 256 1.39 4.80 12.30
C VAL A 256 0.64 4.93 10.97
N PRO A 257 1.15 4.43 9.82
CA PRO A 257 0.38 4.48 8.57
C PRO A 257 -0.95 3.72 8.68
N VAL A 258 -1.01 2.58 9.36
CA VAL A 258 -2.27 1.85 9.60
C VAL A 258 -3.28 2.74 10.34
N ALA A 259 -2.86 3.37 11.43
CA ALA A 259 -3.72 4.24 12.24
C ALA A 259 -4.19 5.49 11.50
N VAL A 260 -3.27 6.19 10.84
CA VAL A 260 -3.56 7.44 10.13
C VAL A 260 -4.48 7.18 8.94
N ILE A 261 -4.22 6.13 8.15
CA ILE A 261 -5.06 5.78 7.00
C ILE A 261 -6.47 5.38 7.45
N ALA A 262 -6.58 4.50 8.45
CA ALA A 262 -7.88 4.08 8.98
C ALA A 262 -8.67 5.28 9.53
N ALA A 263 -8.05 6.15 10.33
CA ALA A 263 -8.72 7.33 10.89
C ALA A 263 -9.21 8.30 9.79
N LEU A 264 -8.37 8.59 8.80
CA LEU A 264 -8.72 9.53 7.73
C LEU A 264 -9.82 9.01 6.80
N LEU A 265 -9.98 7.69 6.65
CA LEU A 265 -11.03 7.11 5.81
C LEU A 265 -12.30 6.76 6.59
N ASP A 266 -12.17 6.21 7.81
CA ASP A 266 -13.29 5.62 8.56
C ASP A 266 -13.90 6.55 9.60
N GLU A 267 -13.16 7.54 10.13
CA GLU A 267 -13.73 8.50 11.08
C GLU A 267 -14.42 9.64 10.30
N PRO A 268 -15.75 9.83 10.44
CA PRO A 268 -16.48 10.71 9.53
C PRO A 268 -16.02 12.17 9.53
N ARG A 269 -15.60 12.71 10.68
CA ARG A 269 -15.13 14.11 10.76
C ARG A 269 -13.75 14.26 10.12
N ALA A 270 -12.84 13.33 10.40
CA ALA A 270 -11.52 13.29 9.80
C ALA A 270 -11.62 13.13 8.28
N ALA A 271 -12.50 12.28 7.77
CA ALA A 271 -12.73 12.10 6.33
C ALA A 271 -13.23 13.37 5.63
N VAL A 272 -14.13 14.12 6.27
CA VAL A 272 -14.59 15.43 5.76
C VAL A 272 -13.45 16.44 5.73
N GLN A 273 -12.69 16.54 6.83
CA GLN A 273 -11.54 17.46 6.87
C GLN A 273 -10.46 17.07 5.85
N ALA A 274 -10.24 15.77 5.66
CA ALA A 274 -9.27 15.27 4.72
C ALA A 274 -9.59 15.66 3.27
N LEU A 275 -10.86 15.60 2.86
CA LEU A 275 -11.29 16.10 1.55
C LEU A 275 -11.01 17.60 1.41
N ASN A 276 -11.33 18.40 2.42
CA ASN A 276 -11.09 19.85 2.38
C ASN A 276 -9.59 20.20 2.29
N LEU A 277 -8.77 19.49 3.06
CA LEU A 277 -7.32 19.70 3.11
C LEU A 277 -6.60 19.25 1.84
N THR A 278 -7.17 18.29 1.12
CA THR A 278 -6.61 17.78 -0.16
C THR A 278 -7.19 18.48 -1.38
N GLU A 279 -8.26 19.27 -1.24
CA GLU A 279 -8.86 20.01 -2.35
C GLU A 279 -7.87 20.91 -3.11
N PRO A 280 -6.98 21.69 -2.44
CA PRO A 280 -5.98 22.51 -3.15
C PRO A 280 -4.96 21.70 -3.96
N LEU A 281 -4.85 20.40 -3.72
CA LEU A 281 -3.94 19.51 -4.43
C LEU A 281 -4.53 19.01 -5.75
N ARG A 282 -5.85 19.11 -5.91
CA ARG A 282 -6.58 18.59 -7.06
C ARG A 282 -6.06 19.25 -8.35
N GLY A 283 -5.68 18.42 -9.31
CA GLY A 283 -5.22 18.88 -10.62
C GLY A 283 -3.80 19.45 -10.65
N LEU A 284 -3.07 19.50 -9.52
CA LEU A 284 -1.67 19.92 -9.54
C LEU A 284 -0.84 18.98 -10.42
N PRO A 285 -0.09 19.50 -11.39
CA PRO A 285 0.71 18.69 -12.30
C PRO A 285 1.84 17.99 -11.55
N GLY A 286 2.11 16.73 -11.89
CA GLY A 286 3.22 15.96 -11.30
C GLY A 286 3.11 15.67 -9.81
N LEU A 287 1.94 15.84 -9.17
CA LEU A 287 1.78 15.72 -7.71
C LEU A 287 2.31 14.39 -7.14
N TRP A 288 2.05 13.27 -7.83
CA TRP A 288 2.54 11.96 -7.40
C TRP A 288 4.07 11.84 -7.49
N GLU A 289 4.66 12.35 -8.57
CA GLU A 289 6.12 12.37 -8.73
C GLU A 289 6.77 13.23 -7.65
N ARG A 290 6.24 14.44 -7.40
CA ARG A 290 6.74 15.32 -6.33
C ARG A 290 6.64 14.65 -4.96
N ALA A 291 5.53 13.97 -4.67
CA ALA A 291 5.37 13.22 -3.43
C ALA A 291 6.45 12.14 -3.25
N ALA A 292 6.72 11.35 -4.29
CA ALA A 292 7.75 10.32 -4.24
C ALA A 292 9.18 10.90 -4.18
N ARG A 293 9.42 12.00 -4.91
CA ARG A 293 10.75 12.60 -5.09
C ARG A 293 11.17 13.45 -3.89
N GLU A 294 10.31 14.38 -3.49
CA GLU A 294 10.60 15.43 -2.51
C GLU A 294 10.04 15.09 -1.12
N GLY A 295 9.07 14.18 -1.03
CA GLY A 295 8.39 13.89 0.23
C GLY A 295 7.70 15.13 0.79
N LEU A 296 7.80 15.35 2.11
CA LEU A 296 7.30 16.57 2.75
C LEU A 296 8.25 17.78 2.61
N GLY A 297 9.32 17.65 1.82
CA GLY A 297 10.09 18.80 1.35
C GLY A 297 9.28 19.70 0.41
N ASP A 298 8.28 19.15 -0.29
CA ASP A 298 7.29 19.92 -1.05
C ASP A 298 6.38 20.69 -0.06
N PRO A 299 6.37 22.04 -0.08
CA PRO A 299 5.66 22.83 0.91
C PRO A 299 4.13 22.72 0.82
N VAL A 300 3.60 22.38 -0.36
CA VAL A 300 2.16 22.19 -0.59
C VAL A 300 1.72 20.86 0.02
N LEU A 301 2.47 19.79 -0.21
CA LEU A 301 2.24 18.49 0.44
C LEU A 301 2.43 18.58 1.96
N ALA A 302 3.48 19.27 2.44
CA ALA A 302 3.73 19.48 3.87
C ALA A 302 2.58 20.17 4.59
N ARG A 303 1.99 21.20 3.96
CA ARG A 303 0.83 21.92 4.52
C ARG A 303 -0.38 21.00 4.69
N ALA A 304 -0.71 20.23 3.64
CA ALA A 304 -1.81 19.28 3.71
C ALA A 304 -1.54 18.20 4.77
N ALA A 305 -0.31 17.65 4.81
CA ALA A 305 0.08 16.62 5.76
C ALA A 305 -0.11 17.07 7.22
N ARG A 306 0.27 18.30 7.59
CA ARG A 306 0.07 18.83 8.95
C ARG A 306 -1.40 18.78 9.36
N GLY A 307 -2.29 19.29 8.51
CA GLY A 307 -3.73 19.28 8.79
C GLY A 307 -4.30 17.86 8.87
N LEU A 308 -3.85 16.96 7.99
CA LEU A 308 -4.30 15.58 7.94
C LEU A 308 -3.89 14.80 9.19
N PHE A 309 -2.64 14.93 9.64
CA PHE A 309 -2.16 14.22 10.83
C PHE A 309 -2.83 14.73 12.12
N VAL A 310 -3.11 16.04 12.22
CA VAL A 310 -3.93 16.59 13.32
C VAL A 310 -5.34 15.99 13.27
N SER A 311 -5.99 16.02 12.10
CA SER A 311 -7.35 15.48 11.93
C SER A 311 -7.41 13.97 12.24
N ALA A 312 -6.40 13.21 11.83
CA ALA A 312 -6.26 11.80 12.12
C ALA A 312 -6.13 11.56 13.63
N TYR A 313 -5.24 12.28 14.32
CA TYR A 313 -5.06 12.16 15.77
C TYR A 313 -6.36 12.42 16.55
N GLU A 314 -7.08 13.49 16.19
CA GLU A 314 -8.37 13.77 16.82
C GLU A 314 -9.42 12.69 16.50
N GLY A 315 -9.40 12.13 15.29
CA GLY A 315 -10.26 11.02 14.87
C GLY A 315 -10.01 9.77 15.70
N LEU A 316 -8.74 9.39 15.88
CA LEU A 316 -8.32 8.29 16.75
C LEU A 316 -8.80 8.50 18.19
N ALA A 317 -8.73 9.73 18.71
CA ALA A 317 -9.21 10.05 20.06
C ALA A 317 -10.73 9.87 20.18
N ARG A 318 -11.52 10.30 19.19
CA ARG A 318 -12.98 10.10 19.17
C ARG A 318 -13.39 8.62 19.07
N GLN A 319 -12.61 7.84 18.33
CA GLN A 319 -12.82 6.40 18.19
C GLN A 319 -12.41 5.61 19.44
N GLY A 320 -11.84 6.26 20.46
CA GLY A 320 -11.39 5.60 21.68
C GLY A 320 -10.15 4.74 21.50
N VAL A 321 -9.37 4.98 20.44
CA VAL A 321 -8.15 4.23 20.15
C VAL A 321 -7.15 4.36 21.31
N SER A 322 -6.44 3.27 21.58
CA SER A 322 -5.46 3.16 22.67
C SER A 322 -4.52 4.37 22.74
N ARG A 323 -4.19 4.77 23.99
CA ARG A 323 -3.28 5.90 24.24
C ARG A 323 -1.91 5.64 23.63
N GLU A 324 -1.41 4.41 23.70
CA GLU A 324 -0.12 4.05 23.12
C GLU A 324 -0.06 4.32 21.61
N LEU A 325 -1.08 3.91 20.86
CA LEU A 325 -1.11 4.14 19.42
C LEU A 325 -1.25 5.63 19.07
N ARG A 326 -2.07 6.37 19.84
CA ARG A 326 -2.18 7.83 19.68
C ARG A 326 -0.86 8.54 19.99
N ASP A 327 -0.16 8.15 21.05
CA ASP A 327 1.15 8.70 21.40
C ASP A 327 2.18 8.40 20.30
N ALA A 328 2.14 7.21 19.67
CA ALA A 328 2.98 6.88 18.53
C ALA A 328 2.71 7.77 17.30
N VAL A 329 1.43 8.04 17.01
CA VAL A 329 1.04 8.97 15.92
C VAL A 329 1.48 10.40 16.22
N ALA A 330 1.31 10.88 17.46
CA ALA A 330 1.77 12.20 17.88
C ALA A 330 3.29 12.34 17.76
N ALA A 331 4.05 11.35 18.24
CA ALA A 331 5.51 11.35 18.15
C ALA A 331 6.00 11.35 16.70
N PHE A 332 5.35 10.60 15.80
CA PHE A 332 5.65 10.63 14.37
C PHE A 332 5.35 12.01 13.76
N THR A 333 4.20 12.59 14.13
CA THR A 333 3.75 13.91 13.66
C THR A 333 4.76 15.00 14.04
N ASP A 334 5.20 15.03 15.29
CA ASP A 334 6.15 16.03 15.80
C ASP A 334 7.56 15.85 15.21
N ARG A 335 8.02 14.61 15.07
CA ARG A 335 9.35 14.31 14.54
C ARG A 335 9.48 14.67 13.07
N TYR A 336 8.44 14.37 12.28
CA TYR A 336 8.50 14.42 10.82
C TYR A 336 7.56 15.48 10.23
N VAL A 337 6.25 15.28 10.36
CA VAL A 337 5.24 16.05 9.64
C VAL A 337 5.28 17.55 9.98
N MET A 338 5.39 17.88 11.27
CA MET A 338 5.47 19.28 11.73
C MET A 338 6.79 19.97 11.36
N ARG A 339 7.77 19.22 10.87
CA ARG A 339 9.05 19.73 10.40
C ARG A 339 9.18 19.72 8.88
N GLY A 340 8.14 19.30 8.15
CA GLY A 340 8.23 19.10 6.69
C GLY A 340 9.23 18.01 6.32
N ARG A 341 9.37 17.01 7.19
CA ARG A 341 10.28 15.87 7.02
C ARG A 341 9.50 14.56 6.94
N CYS A 342 10.18 13.52 6.50
CA CYS A 342 9.74 12.13 6.46
C CYS A 342 10.89 11.22 6.92
N PRO A 343 10.64 9.93 7.21
CA PRO A 343 11.68 8.99 7.63
C PRO A 343 12.89 8.91 6.68
N ALA A 344 12.68 9.08 5.37
CA ALA A 344 13.76 9.11 4.39
C ALA A 344 14.79 10.23 4.65
N ASP A 345 14.40 11.35 5.27
CA ASP A 345 15.35 12.41 5.65
C ASP A 345 16.37 11.92 6.68
N ASP A 346 15.92 11.14 7.66
CA ASP A 346 16.82 10.60 8.69
C ASP A 346 17.81 9.60 8.09
N VAL A 347 17.38 8.81 7.10
CA VAL A 347 18.25 7.87 6.36
C VAL A 347 19.30 8.64 5.55
N LEU A 348 18.89 9.68 4.85
CA LEU A 348 19.79 10.52 4.04
C LEU A 348 20.78 11.30 4.90
N ASP A 349 20.34 11.87 6.03
CA ASP A 349 21.21 12.56 6.98
C ASP A 349 22.32 11.63 7.50
N ARG A 350 22.01 10.35 7.77
CA ARG A 350 23.02 9.35 8.17
C ARG A 350 24.01 9.03 7.05
N ALA A 351 23.53 8.89 5.82
CA ALA A 351 24.36 8.53 4.67
C ALA A 351 25.34 9.64 4.23
N VAL A 352 25.05 10.91 4.54
CA VAL A 352 25.97 12.03 4.28
C VAL A 352 27.13 12.08 5.29
N VAL A 353 26.92 11.53 6.49
CA VAL A 353 27.90 11.55 7.59
C VAL A 353 28.83 10.33 7.57
N SER A 354 28.45 9.25 6.86
CA SER A 354 29.24 8.02 6.68
C SER A 354 30.20 8.07 5.50
#